data_AF-X1F2D1-F1
#
_entry.id   AF-X1F2D1-F1
#
_cell.length_a   1.000
_cell.length_b   1.000
_cell.length_c   1.000
_cell.angle_alpha   90.00
_cell.angle_beta   90.00
_cell.angle_gamma   90.00
#
_symmetry.space_group_name_H-M   'P 1'
#
loop_
_entity.id
_entity.type
_entity.pdbx_description
1 polymer ?
#
loop_
_entity_poly.entity_id
_entity_poly.type
_entity_poly.pdbx_seq_one_letter_code
_entity_poly.pdbx_strand_id
1 'polypeptide(L)'
;DPPKHGSMQFTLAPNLYYPSNYYDCDEFIEISGTKGIMWINQCTSGGNFLSKTPQFPPIVVCTGGEDKTYGEDLPRDWRYSFINSTEHFINIIKNGGEPIYTGEQGRDLCIFAKMPHISYQQNRIVFWEEISVESEKDQSCIVEKPMDVDGAIYRKFLRNIRLEL
;
A
#
# COMPACT_ATOMS: atom_id res chain seq x y z
N ASP A 1 13.57 0.58 -22.72
CA ASP A 1 13.04 -0.04 -21.49
C ASP A 1 11.75 -0.78 -21.77
N PRO A 2 11.57 -2.00 -21.24
CA PRO A 2 10.28 -2.69 -21.31
C PRO A 2 9.21 -1.85 -20.58
N PRO A 3 7.95 -1.92 -21.02
CA PRO A 3 6.86 -1.27 -20.31
C PRO A 3 6.77 -1.79 -18.87
N LYS A 4 6.53 -0.89 -17.92
CA LYS A 4 6.37 -1.20 -16.51
C LYS A 4 4.88 -1.28 -16.23
N HIS A 5 4.45 -2.37 -15.62
CA HIS A 5 3.07 -2.59 -15.23
C HIS A 5 3.00 -2.78 -13.73
N GLY A 6 1.90 -2.34 -13.13
CA GLY A 6 1.60 -2.55 -11.72
C GLY A 6 0.18 -3.06 -11.57
N SER A 7 -0.02 -3.94 -10.60
CA SER A 7 -1.34 -4.40 -10.17
C SER A 7 -1.39 -4.35 -8.66
N MET A 8 -2.54 -3.97 -8.12
CA MET A 8 -2.80 -3.98 -6.68
C MET A 8 -4.03 -4.84 -6.44
N GLN A 9 -3.90 -5.80 -5.52
CA GLN A 9 -4.97 -6.71 -5.15
C GLN A 9 -5.28 -6.54 -3.67
N PHE A 10 -6.57 -6.42 -3.36
CA PHE A 10 -7.07 -6.45 -2.00
C PHE A 10 -7.86 -7.73 -1.80
N THR A 11 -7.61 -8.43 -0.70
CA THR A 11 -8.33 -9.66 -0.35
C THR A 11 -8.93 -9.50 1.03
N LEU A 12 -10.25 -9.65 1.14
CA LEU A 12 -10.93 -9.69 2.44
C LEU A 12 -10.88 -11.12 2.98
N ALA A 13 -10.20 -11.31 4.11
CA ALA A 13 -10.10 -12.60 4.80
C ALA A 13 -10.64 -12.50 6.24
N PRO A 14 -11.96 -12.50 6.43
CA PRO A 14 -12.60 -12.09 7.69
C PRO A 14 -12.36 -13.04 8.88
N ASN A 15 -11.84 -14.24 8.62
CA ASN A 15 -11.54 -15.24 9.66
C ASN A 15 -10.04 -15.59 9.73
N LEU A 16 -9.20 -14.89 8.96
CA LEU A 16 -7.75 -15.04 9.04
C LEU A 16 -7.20 -14.07 10.09
N TYR A 17 -6.38 -14.58 10.99
CA TYR A 17 -5.64 -13.73 11.92
C TYR A 17 -4.41 -13.16 11.23
N TYR A 18 -4.35 -11.84 11.10
CA TYR A 18 -3.16 -11.12 10.63
C TYR A 18 -2.35 -10.64 11.84
N PRO A 19 -1.12 -11.13 12.04
CA PRO A 19 -0.27 -10.66 13.13
C PRO A 19 0.30 -9.30 12.76
N SER A 20 -0.34 -8.24 13.24
CA SER A 20 0.05 -6.84 13.02
C SER A 20 -0.08 -6.05 14.32
N ASN A 21 0.78 -5.04 14.49
CA ASN A 21 0.75 -4.15 15.64
C ASN A 21 -0.21 -2.95 15.43
N TYR A 22 -0.71 -2.72 14.21
CA TYR A 22 -1.37 -1.47 13.82
C TYR A 22 -2.75 -1.66 13.18
N TYR A 23 -2.81 -2.42 12.09
CA TYR A 23 -4.01 -2.67 11.30
C TYR A 23 -4.20 -4.17 11.06
N ASP A 24 -5.45 -4.63 10.94
CA ASP A 24 -5.79 -6.04 10.65
C ASP A 24 -5.53 -6.39 9.17
N CYS A 25 -4.33 -6.07 8.67
CA CYS A 25 -3.87 -6.39 7.33
C CYS A 25 -2.40 -6.80 7.34
N ASP A 26 -2.02 -7.52 6.30
CA ASP A 26 -0.65 -7.81 5.95
C ASP A 26 -0.49 -7.56 4.45
N GLU A 27 0.58 -6.88 4.07
CA GLU A 27 0.86 -6.56 2.68
C GLU A 27 2.23 -7.05 2.26
N PHE A 28 2.37 -7.30 0.96
CA PHE A 28 3.65 -7.54 0.34
C PHE A 28 3.69 -6.87 -1.04
N ILE A 29 4.90 -6.60 -1.51
CA ILE A 29 5.15 -6.07 -2.85
C ILE A 29 5.95 -7.12 -3.60
N GLU A 30 5.44 -7.55 -4.75
CA GLU A 30 6.19 -8.37 -5.70
C GLU A 30 6.72 -7.49 -6.84
N ILE A 31 8.01 -7.64 -7.14
CA ILE A 31 8.67 -7.01 -8.27
C ILE A 31 9.21 -8.11 -9.18
N SER A 32 8.52 -8.33 -10.30
CA SER A 32 8.87 -9.34 -11.30
C SER A 32 9.59 -8.70 -12.48
N GLY A 33 10.80 -9.20 -12.77
CA GLY A 33 11.65 -8.71 -13.85
C GLY A 33 12.15 -9.83 -14.77
N THR A 34 12.89 -9.47 -15.80
CA THR A 34 13.40 -10.43 -16.80
C THR A 34 14.48 -11.39 -16.27
N LYS A 35 15.02 -11.13 -15.08
CA LYS A 35 16.12 -11.90 -14.47
C LYS A 35 15.80 -12.47 -13.09
N GLY A 36 14.58 -12.30 -12.60
CA GLY A 36 14.23 -12.71 -11.26
C GLY A 36 13.01 -12.00 -10.70
N ILE A 37 12.71 -12.35 -9.45
CA ILE A 37 11.57 -11.84 -8.68
C ILE A 37 12.07 -11.39 -7.31
N MET A 38 11.50 -10.31 -6.80
CA MET A 38 11.73 -9.83 -5.44
C MET A 38 10.40 -9.71 -4.71
N TRP A 39 10.37 -10.13 -3.45
CA TRP A 39 9.26 -9.86 -2.52
C TRP A 39 9.74 -8.98 -1.38
N ILE A 40 8.95 -7.95 -1.06
CA ILE A 40 9.07 -7.14 0.15
C ILE A 40 7.88 -7.51 1.03
N ASN A 41 8.13 -8.16 2.15
CA ASN A 41 7.12 -8.76 3.00
C ASN A 41 6.79 -7.89 4.22
N GLN A 42 5.63 -8.16 4.80
CA GLN A 42 5.10 -7.59 6.05
C GLN A 42 4.75 -6.11 6.00
N CYS A 43 5.41 -5.27 5.19
CA CYS A 43 5.05 -3.86 4.97
C CYS A 43 4.57 -3.15 6.27
N THR A 44 3.27 -2.87 6.41
CA THR A 44 2.73 -2.18 7.60
C THR A 44 2.58 -3.08 8.83
N SER A 45 2.48 -4.40 8.65
CA SER A 45 2.42 -5.41 9.71
C SER A 45 3.78 -5.67 10.38
N GLY A 46 4.88 -5.21 9.79
CA GLY A 46 6.24 -5.43 10.27
C GLY A 46 6.46 -5.03 11.74
N GLY A 47 7.32 -5.79 12.42
CA GLY A 47 7.69 -5.56 13.83
C GLY A 47 6.97 -6.47 14.83
N ASN A 48 6.19 -7.44 14.36
CA ASN A 48 5.50 -8.41 15.20
C ASN A 48 6.37 -9.68 15.46
N PHE A 49 5.79 -10.72 16.04
CA PHE A 49 6.54 -11.96 16.34
C PHE A 49 7.01 -12.71 15.10
N LEU A 50 6.25 -12.70 13.99
CA LEU A 50 6.65 -13.32 12.71
C LEU A 50 7.89 -12.67 12.14
N SER A 51 8.04 -11.34 12.31
CA SER A 51 9.25 -10.65 11.88
C SER A 51 10.48 -11.35 12.49
N LYS A 52 10.44 -11.78 13.75
CA LYS A 52 11.61 -12.38 14.41
C LYS A 52 11.95 -13.81 13.92
N THR A 53 11.21 -14.34 12.95
CA THR A 53 11.37 -15.72 12.47
C THR A 53 12.07 -15.77 11.10
N PRO A 54 12.94 -16.76 10.86
CA PRO A 54 13.62 -16.90 9.58
C PRO A 54 12.72 -17.37 8.43
N GLN A 55 11.50 -17.86 8.72
CA GLN A 55 10.53 -18.30 7.70
C GLN A 55 9.87 -17.13 6.96
N PHE A 56 9.91 -15.92 7.53
CA PHE A 56 9.32 -14.72 6.95
C PHE A 56 10.38 -13.61 6.81
N PRO A 57 11.41 -13.82 5.95
CA PRO A 57 12.41 -12.81 5.66
C PRO A 57 11.75 -11.56 5.06
N PRO A 58 12.21 -10.35 5.41
CA PRO A 58 11.54 -9.12 5.02
C PRO A 58 11.75 -8.80 3.54
N ILE A 59 12.88 -9.19 2.96
CA ILE A 59 13.13 -9.10 1.52
C ILE A 59 13.65 -10.45 1.04
N VAL A 60 13.04 -10.99 -0.01
CA VAL A 60 13.48 -12.20 -0.72
C VAL A 60 13.76 -11.83 -2.16
N VAL A 61 14.90 -12.26 -2.69
CA VAL A 61 15.29 -12.06 -4.09
C VAL A 61 15.65 -13.41 -4.70
N CYS A 62 14.89 -13.84 -5.70
CA CYS A 62 15.13 -15.04 -6.47
C CYS A 62 15.72 -14.66 -7.83
N THR A 63 16.97 -15.01 -8.07
CA THR A 63 17.65 -14.73 -9.35
C THR A 63 18.71 -15.78 -9.66
N GLY A 64 18.84 -16.16 -10.93
CA GLY A 64 19.85 -17.14 -11.34
C GLY A 64 19.68 -18.54 -10.74
N GLY A 65 18.47 -18.88 -10.27
CA GLY A 65 18.19 -20.15 -9.59
C GLY A 65 18.59 -20.19 -8.11
N GLU A 66 18.97 -19.05 -7.53
CA GLU A 66 19.29 -18.91 -6.11
C GLU A 66 18.35 -17.90 -5.43
N ASP A 67 18.09 -18.16 -4.15
CA ASP A 67 17.28 -17.30 -3.29
C ASP A 67 18.19 -16.60 -2.28
N LYS A 68 18.06 -15.29 -2.15
CA LYS A 68 18.78 -14.47 -1.17
C LYS A 68 17.82 -13.67 -0.34
N THR A 69 18.12 -13.54 0.94
CA THR A 69 17.33 -12.74 1.88
C THR A 69 18.12 -11.53 2.35
N TYR A 70 17.41 -10.44 2.65
CA TYR A 70 18.00 -9.17 3.10
C TYR A 70 17.09 -8.51 4.13
N GLY A 71 17.66 -7.60 4.93
CA GLY A 71 16.91 -6.68 5.80
C GLY A 71 16.57 -7.25 7.18
N GLU A 72 17.12 -8.39 7.56
CA GLU A 72 16.93 -9.02 8.87
C GLU A 72 17.43 -8.16 10.03
N ASP A 73 18.44 -7.33 9.76
CA ASP A 73 19.06 -6.37 10.68
C ASP A 73 18.33 -5.03 10.75
N LEU A 74 17.38 -4.77 9.85
CA LEU A 74 16.63 -3.53 9.82
C LEU A 74 15.65 -3.43 11.01
N PRO A 75 15.37 -2.21 11.49
CA PRO A 75 14.29 -1.96 12.44
C PRO A 75 12.94 -2.09 11.71
N ARG A 76 12.40 -3.32 11.68
CA ARG A 76 11.25 -3.70 10.84
C ARG A 76 9.89 -3.26 11.34
N ASP A 77 9.84 -2.61 12.50
CA ASP A 77 8.58 -2.10 13.00
C ASP A 77 8.15 -0.88 12.18
N TRP A 78 6.93 -0.91 11.65
CA TRP A 78 6.42 0.15 10.79
C TRP A 78 6.42 1.54 11.44
N ARG A 79 6.44 1.65 12.79
CA ARG A 79 6.60 2.94 13.49
C ARG A 79 7.82 3.73 13.03
N TYR A 80 8.89 3.05 12.61
CA TYR A 80 10.12 3.72 12.19
C TYR A 80 9.92 4.52 10.90
N SER A 81 8.94 4.17 10.05
CA SER A 81 8.56 5.01 8.92
C SER A 81 8.08 6.39 9.37
N PHE A 82 7.32 6.47 10.47
CA PHE A 82 6.85 7.74 11.02
C PHE A 82 7.95 8.52 11.73
N ILE A 83 8.73 7.83 12.58
CA ILE A 83 9.83 8.44 13.33
C ILE A 83 10.84 9.03 12.34
N ASN A 84 11.36 8.21 11.42
CA ASN A 84 12.40 8.63 10.49
C ASN A 84 11.90 9.70 9.52
N SER A 85 10.65 9.61 9.04
CA SER A 85 10.07 10.65 8.17
C SER A 85 9.92 11.98 8.92
N THR A 86 9.54 11.96 10.19
CA THR A 86 9.38 13.17 11.01
C THR A 86 10.73 13.81 11.31
N GLU A 87 11.71 12.99 11.71
CA GLU A 87 13.08 13.45 11.95
C GLU A 87 13.70 14.04 10.68
N HIS A 88 13.52 13.37 9.53
CA HIS A 88 13.98 13.86 8.23
C HIS A 88 13.35 15.22 7.90
N PHE A 89 12.04 15.35 8.04
CA PHE A 89 11.33 16.61 7.80
C PHE A 89 11.86 17.75 8.68
N ILE A 90 12.02 17.53 9.98
CA ILE A 90 12.57 18.52 10.92
C ILE A 90 14.01 18.89 10.54
N ASN A 91 14.82 17.90 10.17
CA ASN A 91 16.21 18.12 9.77
C ASN A 91 16.31 19.02 8.54
N ILE A 92 15.53 18.73 7.48
CA ILE A 92 15.52 19.54 6.25
C ILE A 92 15.06 20.97 6.53
N ILE A 93 14.02 21.17 7.35
CA ILE A 93 13.57 22.52 7.73
C ILE A 93 14.67 23.31 8.44
N LYS A 94 15.41 22.67 9.36
CA LYS A 94 16.42 23.35 10.17
C LYS A 94 17.73 23.60 9.43
N ASN A 95 18.17 22.62 8.66
CA ASN A 95 19.53 22.57 8.12
C ASN A 95 19.56 22.76 6.59
N GLY A 96 18.40 22.88 5.94
CA GLY A 96 18.28 22.86 4.49
C GLY A 96 18.49 21.47 3.90
N GLY A 97 18.39 21.38 2.57
CA GLY A 97 18.52 20.13 1.80
C GLY A 97 17.22 19.77 1.06
N GLU A 98 17.25 18.66 0.34
CA GLU A 98 16.10 18.17 -0.42
C GLU A 98 15.34 17.09 0.35
N PRO A 99 13.99 17.12 0.35
CA PRO A 99 13.22 16.04 0.93
C PRO A 99 13.37 14.75 0.09
N ILE A 100 13.37 13.59 0.76
CA ILE A 100 13.35 12.29 0.05
C ILE A 100 12.07 12.13 -0.76
N TYR A 101 10.98 12.76 -0.30
CA TYR A 101 9.68 12.74 -0.93
C TYR A 101 9.13 14.17 -1.06
N THR A 102 8.91 14.65 -2.28
CA THR A 102 8.48 16.02 -2.54
C THR A 102 6.97 16.19 -2.46
N GLY A 103 6.50 17.44 -2.40
CA GLY A 103 5.07 17.75 -2.43
C GLY A 103 4.40 17.34 -3.75
N GLU A 104 5.11 17.47 -4.88
CA GLU A 104 4.66 17.04 -6.20
C GLU A 104 4.49 15.52 -6.24
N GLN A 105 5.44 14.76 -5.70
CA GLN A 105 5.31 13.30 -5.57
C GLN A 105 4.15 12.92 -4.65
N GLY A 106 3.91 13.68 -3.57
CA GLY A 106 2.73 13.54 -2.72
C GLY A 106 1.41 13.76 -3.47
N ARG A 107 1.33 14.80 -4.30
CA ARG A 107 0.16 15.04 -5.17
C ARG A 107 -0.04 13.89 -6.16
N ASP A 108 1.03 13.41 -6.77
CA ASP A 108 1.00 12.31 -7.72
C ASP A 108 0.47 11.02 -7.06
N LEU A 109 0.85 10.74 -5.81
CA LEU A 109 0.28 9.63 -5.04
C LEU A 109 -1.23 9.80 -4.79
N CYS A 110 -1.70 11.02 -4.52
CA CYS A 110 -3.13 11.30 -4.39
C CYS A 110 -3.88 11.06 -5.72
N ILE A 111 -3.30 11.46 -6.85
CA ILE A 111 -3.85 11.16 -8.18
C ILE A 111 -3.98 9.64 -8.35
N PHE A 112 -2.89 8.90 -8.13
CA PHE A 112 -2.87 7.44 -8.20
C PHE A 112 -3.96 6.80 -7.33
N ALA A 113 -4.12 7.25 -6.09
CA ALA A 113 -5.13 6.72 -5.18
C ALA A 113 -6.58 6.98 -5.63
N LYS A 114 -6.85 8.07 -6.36
CA LYS A 114 -8.19 8.39 -6.87
C LYS A 114 -8.56 7.57 -8.11
N MET A 115 -7.58 7.25 -8.97
CA MET A 115 -7.83 6.60 -10.26
C MET A 115 -8.67 5.31 -10.16
N PRO A 116 -8.41 4.35 -9.24
CA PRO A 116 -9.22 3.15 -9.13
C PRO A 116 -10.68 3.42 -8.78
N HIS A 117 -10.94 4.39 -7.90
CA HIS A 117 -12.30 4.77 -7.52
C HIS A 117 -13.07 5.37 -8.69
N ILE A 118 -12.43 6.29 -9.43
CA ILE A 118 -13.04 6.92 -10.61
C ILE A 118 -13.27 5.89 -11.71
N SER A 119 -12.29 5.01 -11.94
CA SER A 119 -12.40 3.92 -12.92
C SER A 119 -13.56 2.98 -12.60
N TYR A 120 -13.74 2.64 -11.32
CA TYR A 120 -14.87 1.86 -10.85
C TYR A 120 -16.20 2.59 -11.04
N GLN A 121 -16.30 3.86 -10.63
CA GLN A 121 -17.51 4.68 -10.74
C GLN A 121 -17.97 4.86 -12.20
N GLN A 122 -17.02 5.07 -13.10
CA GLN A 122 -17.29 5.33 -14.52
C GLN A 122 -17.29 4.06 -15.39
N ASN A 123 -16.97 2.91 -14.80
CA ASN A 123 -16.86 1.61 -15.48
C ASN A 123 -15.99 1.66 -16.76
N ARG A 124 -14.82 2.31 -16.67
CA ARG A 124 -13.86 2.45 -17.78
C ARG A 124 -12.43 2.60 -17.29
N ILE A 125 -11.48 2.46 -18.21
CA ILE A 125 -10.08 2.84 -17.98
C ILE A 125 -10.01 4.36 -17.77
N VAL A 126 -9.20 4.77 -16.78
CA VAL A 126 -8.88 6.17 -16.46
C VAL A 126 -7.38 6.36 -16.62
N PHE A 127 -6.99 7.40 -17.34
CA PHE A 127 -5.60 7.78 -17.55
C PHE A 127 -5.18 8.86 -16.55
N TRP A 128 -3.88 8.92 -16.28
CA TRP A 128 -3.31 9.83 -15.29
C TRP A 128 -3.62 11.30 -15.60
N GLU A 129 -3.55 11.65 -16.88
CA GLU A 129 -3.72 13.00 -17.41
C GLU A 129 -5.17 13.51 -17.27
N GLU A 130 -6.13 12.64 -16.96
CA GLU A 130 -7.53 12.99 -16.74
C GLU A 130 -7.79 13.53 -15.32
N ILE A 131 -6.80 13.48 -14.43
CA ILE A 131 -6.92 13.98 -13.05
C ILE A 131 -6.06 15.23 -12.90
N SER A 132 -6.70 16.39 -13.05
CA SER A 132 -6.12 17.71 -12.90
C SER A 132 -6.98 18.61 -12.00
N VAL A 133 -6.48 19.82 -11.74
CA VAL A 133 -7.22 20.84 -10.98
C VAL A 133 -8.49 21.27 -11.74
N GLU A 134 -8.44 21.31 -13.06
CA GLU A 134 -9.57 21.66 -13.93
C GLU A 134 -10.66 20.58 -13.89
N SER A 135 -10.28 19.31 -13.99
CA SER A 135 -11.22 18.18 -13.94
C SER A 135 -11.80 17.98 -12.53
N GLU A 136 -11.10 18.43 -11.47
CA GLU A 136 -11.68 18.51 -10.14
C GLU A 136 -12.71 19.65 -10.04
N LYS A 137 -12.43 20.81 -10.63
CA LYS A 137 -13.35 21.97 -10.62
C LYS A 137 -14.65 21.68 -11.37
N ASP A 138 -14.58 21.03 -12.52
CA ASP A 138 -15.76 20.66 -13.32
C ASP A 138 -16.42 19.35 -12.85
N GLN A 139 -15.87 18.73 -11.81
CA GLN A 139 -16.36 17.50 -11.17
C GLN A 139 -16.25 16.24 -12.05
N SER A 140 -15.47 16.25 -13.14
CA SER A 140 -15.29 15.10 -14.03
C SER A 140 -14.40 13.97 -13.47
N CYS A 141 -13.56 14.26 -12.46
CA CYS A 141 -12.64 13.29 -11.85
C CYS A 141 -12.79 13.17 -10.31
N ILE A 142 -14.01 13.34 -9.80
CA ILE A 142 -14.26 13.27 -8.35
C ILE A 142 -14.62 11.85 -7.91
N VAL A 143 -14.06 11.47 -6.77
CA VAL A 143 -14.47 10.26 -6.06
C VAL A 143 -15.76 10.57 -5.31
N GLU A 144 -16.87 9.99 -5.76
CA GLU A 144 -18.15 10.09 -5.05
C GLU A 144 -18.00 9.58 -3.61
N LYS A 145 -18.74 10.21 -2.70
CA LYS A 145 -18.77 9.78 -1.31
C LYS A 145 -19.34 8.36 -1.25
N PRO A 146 -18.67 7.41 -0.57
CA PRO A 146 -19.25 6.12 -0.30
C PRO A 146 -20.61 6.29 0.38
N MET A 147 -21.59 5.50 -0.02
CA MET A 147 -22.86 5.45 0.68
C MET A 147 -22.62 4.98 2.11
N ASP A 148 -23.09 5.74 3.10
CA ASP A 148 -23.01 5.33 4.49
C ASP A 148 -23.69 3.97 4.65
N VAL A 149 -22.91 2.97 5.04
CA VAL A 149 -23.45 1.67 5.39
C VAL A 149 -24.08 1.82 6.76
N ASP A 150 -25.42 1.89 6.84
CA ASP A 150 -26.13 1.85 8.11
C ASP A 150 -25.57 0.69 8.94
N GLY A 151 -25.29 0.93 10.23
CA GLY A 151 -24.78 -0.09 11.14
C GLY A 151 -25.64 -1.36 11.18
N ALA A 152 -26.94 -1.26 10.85
CA ALA A 152 -27.79 -2.44 10.66
C ALA A 152 -27.40 -3.27 9.42
N ILE A 153 -27.12 -2.63 8.28
CA ILE A 153 -26.67 -3.27 7.04
C ILE A 153 -25.28 -3.88 7.23
N TYR A 154 -24.36 -3.15 7.86
CA TYR A 154 -23.02 -3.64 8.16
C TYR A 154 -23.05 -4.86 9.10
N ARG A 155 -23.84 -4.82 10.17
CA ARG A 155 -24.03 -5.97 11.08
C ARG A 155 -24.65 -7.17 10.36
N LYS A 156 -25.60 -6.94 9.45
CA LYS A 156 -26.20 -8.03 8.65
C LYS A 156 -25.19 -8.65 7.68
N PHE A 157 -24.39 -7.83 7.01
CA PHE A 157 -23.31 -8.27 6.13
C PHE A 157 -22.29 -9.13 6.89
N LEU A 158 -21.78 -8.63 8.02
CA LEU A 158 -20.85 -9.38 8.88
C LEU A 158 -21.47 -10.68 9.41
N ARG A 159 -22.75 -10.66 9.81
CA ARG A 159 -23.45 -11.86 10.28
C ARG A 159 -23.57 -12.92 9.19
N ASN A 160 -23.86 -12.52 7.95
CA ASN A 160 -23.98 -13.46 6.84
C ASN A 160 -22.63 -14.09 6.47
N ILE A 161 -21.54 -13.29 6.43
CA ILE A 161 -20.18 -13.80 6.23
C ILE A 161 -19.79 -14.84 7.29
N ARG A 162 -20.24 -14.66 8.53
CA ARG A 162 -19.93 -15.56 9.64
C ARG A 162 -20.77 -16.84 9.66
N LEU A 163 -21.88 -16.89 8.91
CA LEU A 163 -22.81 -18.02 8.86
C LEU A 163 -22.62 -18.92 7.63
N GLU A 164 -21.93 -18.46 6.59
CA GLU A 164 -21.60 -19.26 5.40
C GLU A 164 -20.31 -20.09 5.56
N LEU A 165 -19.84 -20.28 6.79
CA LEU A 165 -18.71 -21.11 7.21
C LEU A 165 -19.12 -22.01 8.39
#